data_AF-A0A955B402-F1
#
_entry.id   AF-A0A955B402-F1
#
_cell.length_a   1.000
_cell.length_b   1.000
_cell.length_c   1.000
_cell.angle_alpha   90.00
_cell.angle_beta   90.00
_cell.angle_gamma   90.00
#
_symmetry.space_group_name_H-M   'P 1'
#
loop_
_entity.id
_entity.type
_entity.pdbx_description
1 polymer ?
#
loop_
_entity_poly.entity_id
_entity_poly.type
_entity_poly.pdbx_seq_one_letter_code
_entity_poly.pdbx_strand_id
1 'polypeptide(L)'
;MAVWARTSDPGEFSVHYGVDADQMNQISQPGKTTLDHDNTGVAWLENLKSDTRYHYQVWVNGRPHGWPGSFRTLPSAGDTRNAEYNPDGLFNFRFQIGSCANQNPLHGGGHRETTYEHLNRDWADKVHFHIMNGDWLYEELRDYPPEAWRLTQGIKEYPPVVQVMPTIVGVWENYKLYLDRGIDLAKWHRHVPSYFTFDDHELVNDIWGSSEAGKRHRRTVFRDIGT
;
A
#
# COMPACT_ATOMS: atom_id res chain seq x y z
N MET A 1 2.38 14.14 -2.69
CA MET A 1 2.04 12.73 -2.98
C MET A 1 3.08 11.84 -2.31
N ALA A 2 2.69 10.67 -1.78
CA ALA A 2 3.62 9.73 -1.18
C ALA A 2 3.72 8.48 -2.07
N VAL A 3 4.94 8.00 -2.33
CA VAL A 3 5.19 6.74 -3.00
C VAL A 3 5.87 5.81 -2.01
N TRP A 4 5.19 4.72 -1.67
CA TRP A 4 5.70 3.66 -0.83
C TRP A 4 6.41 2.62 -1.69
N ALA A 5 7.53 2.10 -1.20
CA ALA A 5 8.26 1.02 -1.85
C ALA A 5 8.87 0.08 -0.82
N ARG A 6 9.07 -1.18 -1.23
CA ARG A 6 9.88 -2.18 -0.53
C ARG A 6 11.09 -2.52 -1.38
N THR A 7 12.29 -2.47 -0.81
CA THR A 7 13.54 -2.87 -1.47
C THR A 7 13.98 -4.26 -0.98
N SER A 8 14.83 -4.94 -1.74
CA SER A 8 15.40 -6.23 -1.31
C SER A 8 16.32 -6.07 -0.10
N ASP A 9 17.10 -4.99 -0.08
CA ASP A 9 18.06 -4.65 0.97
C ASP A 9 17.74 -3.28 1.58
N PRO A 10 18.13 -3.00 2.84
CA PRO A 10 18.05 -1.66 3.41
C PRO A 10 18.86 -0.66 2.60
N GLY A 11 18.33 0.53 2.39
CA GLY A 11 19.03 1.57 1.65
C GLY A 11 18.16 2.77 1.34
N GLU A 12 18.51 3.46 0.25
CA GLU A 12 17.76 4.60 -0.25
C GLU A 12 17.20 4.29 -1.63
N PHE A 13 16.04 4.86 -1.91
CA PHE A 13 15.45 4.88 -3.24
C PHE A 13 14.97 6.29 -3.57
N SER A 14 14.98 6.66 -4.83
CA SER A 14 14.33 7.88 -5.32
C SER A 14 13.15 7.51 -6.20
N VAL A 15 12.28 8.48 -6.43
CA VAL A 15 11.18 8.35 -7.38
C VAL A 15 11.40 9.36 -8.48
N HIS A 16 11.50 8.85 -9.70
CA HIS A 16 11.55 9.68 -10.90
C HIS A 16 10.13 9.82 -11.41
N TYR A 17 9.69 11.04 -11.72
CA TYR A 17 8.31 11.31 -12.11
C TYR A 17 8.19 12.46 -13.12
N GLY A 18 7.09 12.48 -13.86
CA GLY A 18 6.81 13.46 -14.91
C GLY A 18 5.36 13.38 -15.40
N VAL A 19 4.93 14.37 -16.18
CA VAL A 19 3.58 14.34 -16.82
C VAL A 19 3.57 13.53 -18.11
N ASP A 20 4.75 13.23 -18.65
CA ASP A 20 4.97 12.37 -19.80
C ASP A 20 5.62 11.07 -19.31
N ALA A 21 5.07 9.94 -19.72
CA ALA A 21 5.54 8.61 -19.35
C ALA A 21 6.97 8.32 -19.85
N ASP A 22 7.35 8.92 -20.98
CA ASP A 22 8.68 8.75 -21.58
C ASP A 22 9.70 9.78 -21.04
N GLN A 23 9.24 10.78 -20.28
CA GLN A 23 10.08 11.88 -19.76
C GLN A 23 9.81 12.17 -18.26
N MET A 24 10.37 11.34 -17.39
CA MET A 24 10.29 11.48 -15.92
C MET A 24 11.44 12.30 -15.35
N ASN A 25 11.49 13.60 -15.69
CA ASN A 25 12.63 14.48 -15.39
C ASN A 25 12.69 15.02 -13.95
N GLN A 26 11.65 14.81 -13.13
CA GLN A 26 11.65 15.23 -11.73
C GLN A 26 12.08 14.06 -10.86
N ILE A 27 12.85 14.35 -9.79
CA ILE A 27 13.38 13.35 -8.87
C ILE A 27 12.98 13.77 -7.46
N SER A 28 12.40 12.83 -6.70
CA SER A 28 12.04 13.05 -5.31
C SER A 28 13.27 13.20 -4.41
N GLN A 29 13.08 13.70 -3.20
CA GLN A 29 14.03 13.40 -2.13
C GLN A 29 14.09 11.87 -1.90
N PRO A 30 15.24 11.33 -1.46
CA PRO A 30 15.35 9.89 -1.21
C PRO A 30 14.40 9.42 -0.11
N GLY A 31 13.68 8.34 -0.36
CA GLY A 31 13.03 7.53 0.66
C GLY A 31 14.04 6.54 1.24
N LYS A 32 14.00 6.33 2.56
CA LYS A 32 14.88 5.38 3.26
C LYS A 32 14.11 4.12 3.61
N THR A 33 14.70 2.97 3.32
CA THR A 33 14.22 1.66 3.75
C THR A 33 15.11 1.11 4.85
N THR A 34 14.50 0.40 5.79
CA THR A 34 15.21 -0.19 6.93
C THR A 34 14.69 -1.58 7.22
N LEU A 35 15.57 -2.43 7.75
CA LEU A 35 15.21 -3.79 8.09
C LEU A 35 14.16 -3.88 9.20
N ASP A 36 14.14 -2.90 10.12
CA ASP A 36 13.13 -2.76 11.18
C ASP A 36 11.70 -2.57 10.62
N HIS A 37 11.58 -2.26 9.33
CA HIS A 37 10.32 -2.13 8.63
C HIS A 37 10.28 -3.01 7.38
N ASP A 38 10.96 -4.17 7.41
CA ASP A 38 11.02 -5.14 6.30
C ASP A 38 11.43 -4.49 4.97
N ASN A 39 12.40 -3.58 5.04
CA ASN A 39 12.92 -2.81 3.91
C ASN A 39 11.86 -1.99 3.19
N THR A 40 10.83 -1.53 3.90
CA THR A 40 9.84 -0.59 3.37
C THR A 40 10.22 0.87 3.68
N GLY A 41 9.74 1.79 2.85
CA GLY A 41 10.00 3.22 3.00
C GLY A 41 9.09 4.07 2.12
N VAL A 42 9.13 5.39 2.31
CA VAL A 42 8.28 6.36 1.61
C VAL A 42 9.12 7.49 1.04
N ALA A 43 8.90 7.84 -0.22
CA ALA A 43 9.42 9.05 -0.85
C ALA A 43 8.28 10.04 -1.12
N TRP A 44 8.55 11.32 -0.87
CA TRP A 44 7.57 12.40 -1.03
C TRP A 44 7.78 13.15 -2.34
N LEU A 45 6.68 13.34 -3.08
CA LEU A 45 6.63 14.17 -4.28
C LEU A 45 5.87 15.46 -3.96
N GLU A 46 6.54 16.59 -4.16
CA GLU A 46 6.08 17.92 -3.77
C GLU A 46 5.84 18.80 -5.00
N ASN A 47 5.18 19.95 -4.79
CA ASN A 47 4.96 20.98 -5.81
C ASN A 47 4.31 20.47 -7.10
N LEU A 48 3.42 19.49 -6.96
CA LEU A 48 2.68 18.90 -8.08
C LEU A 48 1.53 19.81 -8.49
N LYS A 49 1.28 19.90 -9.81
CA LYS A 49 0.10 20.59 -10.34
C LYS A 49 -1.16 19.86 -9.91
N SER A 50 -2.24 20.59 -9.63
CA SER A 50 -3.53 19.99 -9.33
C SER A 50 -4.14 19.33 -10.57
N ASP A 51 -5.05 18.40 -10.34
CA ASP A 51 -5.79 17.68 -11.37
C ASP A 51 -4.96 17.12 -12.55
N THR A 52 -3.71 16.76 -12.27
CA THR A 52 -2.72 16.41 -13.29
C THR A 52 -2.31 14.96 -13.13
N ARG A 53 -2.26 14.24 -14.26
CA ARG A 53 -1.70 12.89 -14.30
C ARG A 53 -0.17 12.96 -14.31
N TYR A 54 0.44 12.23 -13.40
CA TYR A 54 1.87 12.00 -13.33
C TYR A 54 2.15 10.52 -13.54
N HIS A 55 3.24 10.22 -14.21
CA HIS A 55 3.87 8.92 -14.31
C HIS A 55 5.08 8.89 -13.39
N TYR A 56 5.37 7.73 -12.80
CA TYR A 56 6.50 7.58 -11.90
C TYR A 56 7.15 6.20 -12.01
N GLN A 57 8.41 6.12 -11.58
CA GLN A 57 9.17 4.89 -11.46
C GLN A 57 10.05 4.99 -10.21
N VAL A 58 10.18 3.90 -9.46
CA VAL A 58 11.13 3.79 -8.35
C VAL A 58 12.53 3.52 -8.88
N TRP A 59 13.53 4.18 -8.33
CA TRP A 59 14.93 4.03 -8.69
C TRP A 59 15.77 3.67 -7.48
N VAL A 60 16.61 2.64 -7.63
CA VAL A 60 17.54 2.16 -6.60
C VAL A 60 18.91 2.04 -7.24
N ASN A 61 19.95 2.57 -6.60
CA ASN A 61 21.33 2.55 -7.12
C ASN A 61 21.46 3.04 -8.57
N GLY A 62 20.70 4.09 -8.93
CA GLY A 62 20.73 4.70 -10.25
C GLY A 62 20.08 3.87 -11.37
N ARG A 63 19.26 2.87 -11.03
CA ARG A 63 18.55 2.03 -12.00
C ARG A 63 17.04 2.02 -11.71
N PRO A 64 16.18 1.91 -12.73
CA PRO A 64 14.76 1.73 -12.52
C PRO A 64 14.47 0.34 -11.93
N HIS A 65 13.61 0.29 -10.92
CA HIS A 65 13.18 -0.94 -10.24
C HIS A 65 11.66 -1.00 -10.18
N GLY A 66 11.12 -2.22 -10.25
CA GLY A 66 9.68 -2.45 -10.36
C GLY A 66 9.11 -2.00 -11.70
N TRP A 67 7.78 -1.98 -11.79
CA TRP A 67 7.08 -1.47 -12.96
C TRP A 67 6.73 0.01 -12.79
N PRO A 68 6.60 0.79 -13.89
CA PRO A 68 6.15 2.17 -13.80
C PRO A 68 4.72 2.24 -13.30
N GLY A 69 4.42 3.33 -12.60
CA GLY A 69 3.10 3.66 -12.12
C GLY A 69 2.62 5.00 -12.63
N SER A 70 1.40 5.34 -12.25
CA SER A 70 0.85 6.67 -12.47
C SER A 70 -0.06 7.07 -11.33
N PHE A 71 -0.40 8.34 -11.27
CA PHE A 71 -1.44 8.83 -10.37
C PHE A 71 -2.01 10.14 -10.91
N ARG A 72 -3.20 10.52 -10.42
CA ARG A 72 -3.78 11.85 -10.66
C ARG A 72 -3.83 12.62 -9.35
N THR A 73 -3.32 13.83 -9.35
CA THR A 73 -3.45 14.72 -8.19
C THR A 73 -4.89 15.17 -8.00
N LEU A 74 -5.26 15.55 -6.78
CA LEU A 74 -6.58 16.15 -6.54
C LEU A 74 -6.70 17.50 -7.25
N PRO A 75 -7.90 17.86 -7.74
CA PRO A 75 -8.18 19.22 -8.18
C PRO A 75 -8.08 20.20 -6.99
N SER A 76 -7.77 21.46 -7.30
CA SER A 76 -7.69 22.53 -6.31
C SER A 76 -8.75 23.61 -6.58
N ALA A 77 -9.23 24.26 -5.51
CA ALA A 77 -10.13 25.41 -5.64
C ALA A 77 -9.44 26.60 -6.30
N GLY A 78 -8.12 26.75 -6.11
CA GLY A 78 -7.34 27.83 -6.71
C GLY A 78 -7.32 27.73 -8.24
N ASP A 79 -7.02 26.54 -8.75
CA ASP A 79 -6.85 26.31 -10.20
C ASP A 79 -8.17 26.23 -10.97
N THR A 80 -9.28 25.97 -10.27
CA THR A 80 -10.62 25.91 -10.88
C THR A 80 -11.39 27.22 -10.78
N ARG A 81 -10.87 28.19 -10.02
CA ARG A 81 -11.54 29.48 -9.82
C ARG A 81 -11.59 30.28 -11.11
N ASN A 82 -12.75 30.81 -11.42
CA ASN A 82 -12.96 31.75 -12.52
C ASN A 82 -13.86 32.89 -12.02
N ALA A 83 -13.45 34.14 -12.27
CA ALA A 83 -14.13 35.31 -11.70
C ALA A 83 -15.61 35.44 -12.08
N GLU A 84 -16.01 34.93 -13.26
CA GLU A 84 -17.37 35.07 -13.79
C GLU A 84 -18.19 33.78 -13.60
N TYR A 85 -17.61 32.62 -13.93
CA TYR A 85 -18.35 31.36 -14.03
C TYR A 85 -18.13 30.39 -12.86
N ASN A 86 -17.08 30.58 -12.05
CA ASN A 86 -16.79 29.74 -10.88
C ASN A 86 -16.05 30.53 -9.79
N PRO A 87 -16.65 31.61 -9.25
CA PRO A 87 -15.96 32.52 -8.35
C PRO A 87 -15.52 31.84 -7.05
N ASP A 88 -16.20 30.78 -6.64
CA ASP A 88 -15.92 30.02 -5.41
C ASP A 88 -14.85 28.93 -5.59
N GLY A 89 -14.46 28.62 -6.84
CA GLY A 89 -13.50 27.56 -7.12
C GLY A 89 -14.06 26.17 -6.78
N LEU A 90 -15.34 25.92 -7.09
CA LEU A 90 -15.95 24.61 -6.93
C LEU A 90 -15.32 23.62 -7.91
N PHE A 91 -15.08 22.40 -7.46
CA PHE A 91 -14.50 21.33 -8.28
C PHE A 91 -15.13 19.98 -7.96
N ASN A 92 -15.11 19.09 -8.95
CA ASN A 92 -15.59 17.72 -8.81
C ASN A 92 -14.41 16.76 -8.68
N PHE A 93 -14.59 15.71 -7.91
CA PHE A 93 -13.69 14.56 -7.90
C PHE A 93 -14.49 13.26 -7.97
N ARG A 94 -13.76 12.18 -8.23
CA ARG A 94 -14.30 10.81 -8.33
C ARG A 94 -13.38 9.91 -7.52
N PHE A 95 -13.96 8.99 -6.77
CA PHE A 95 -13.21 8.02 -6.00
C PHE A 95 -13.87 6.65 -6.11
N GLN A 96 -13.11 5.62 -5.78
CA GLN A 96 -13.62 4.27 -5.62
C GLN A 96 -13.38 3.81 -4.18
N ILE A 97 -14.31 3.03 -3.63
CA ILE A 97 -14.19 2.48 -2.29
C ILE A 97 -14.37 0.96 -2.36
N GLY A 98 -13.56 0.24 -1.59
CA GLY A 98 -13.65 -1.21 -1.47
C GLY A 98 -13.08 -1.68 -0.13
N SER A 99 -13.36 -2.93 0.21
CA SER A 99 -12.83 -3.67 1.34
C SER A 99 -12.83 -5.15 0.98
N CYS A 100 -12.31 -6.01 1.87
CA CYS A 100 -12.44 -7.46 1.78
C CYS A 100 -11.83 -8.06 0.51
N ALA A 101 -10.54 -7.80 0.28
CA ALA A 101 -9.78 -8.25 -0.88
C ALA A 101 -9.23 -9.69 -0.72
N ASN A 102 -10.06 -10.64 -0.27
CA ASN A 102 -9.62 -12.01 0.00
C ASN A 102 -9.10 -12.74 -1.24
N GLN A 103 -7.82 -13.12 -1.23
CA GLN A 103 -7.15 -13.81 -2.34
C GLN A 103 -6.98 -15.32 -2.10
N ASN A 104 -7.60 -15.90 -1.07
CA ASN A 104 -7.45 -17.33 -0.76
C ASN A 104 -8.08 -18.19 -1.89
N PRO A 105 -7.36 -19.14 -2.53
CA PRO A 105 -7.90 -19.93 -3.63
C PRO A 105 -9.07 -20.87 -3.25
N LEU A 106 -9.25 -21.18 -1.96
CA LEU A 106 -10.31 -22.09 -1.51
C LEU A 106 -11.66 -21.38 -1.30
N HIS A 107 -11.64 -20.10 -0.93
CA HIS A 107 -12.84 -19.36 -0.52
C HIS A 107 -12.80 -17.85 -0.83
N GLY A 108 -11.87 -17.41 -1.67
CA GLY A 108 -11.70 -16.03 -2.15
C GLY A 108 -11.49 -15.95 -3.66
N GLY A 109 -10.99 -14.81 -4.16
CA GLY A 109 -10.73 -14.56 -5.59
C GLY A 109 -9.52 -15.31 -6.16
N GLY A 110 -8.68 -15.88 -5.29
CA GLY A 110 -7.48 -16.62 -5.68
C GLY A 110 -6.45 -15.71 -6.33
N HIS A 111 -5.78 -16.23 -7.37
CA HIS A 111 -4.82 -15.45 -8.16
C HIS A 111 -5.48 -14.47 -9.15
N ARG A 112 -6.82 -14.53 -9.29
CA ARG A 112 -7.56 -13.80 -10.32
C ARG A 112 -8.62 -12.91 -9.71
N GLU A 113 -8.18 -11.71 -9.34
CA GLU A 113 -9.02 -10.69 -8.74
C GLU A 113 -9.85 -9.95 -9.79
N THR A 114 -10.99 -10.53 -10.21
CA THR A 114 -11.84 -9.99 -11.28
C THR A 114 -12.30 -8.55 -11.03
N THR A 115 -12.50 -8.17 -9.77
CA THR A 115 -12.82 -6.78 -9.38
C THR A 115 -11.72 -5.83 -9.86
N TYR A 116 -10.46 -6.15 -9.57
CA TYR A 116 -9.33 -5.31 -9.94
C TYR A 116 -9.03 -5.36 -11.44
N GLU A 117 -9.29 -6.48 -12.14
CA GLU A 117 -9.25 -6.52 -13.62
C GLU A 117 -10.19 -5.46 -14.22
N HIS A 118 -11.45 -5.41 -13.75
CA HIS A 118 -12.44 -4.44 -14.21
C HIS A 118 -12.08 -3.01 -13.81
N LEU A 119 -11.62 -2.80 -12.57
CA LEU A 119 -11.20 -1.49 -12.10
C LEU A 119 -10.00 -0.95 -12.91
N ASN A 120 -8.99 -1.76 -13.17
CA ASN A 120 -7.85 -1.39 -13.99
C ASN A 120 -8.26 -1.04 -15.43
N ARG A 121 -9.17 -1.83 -16.02
CA ARG A 121 -9.64 -1.61 -17.39
C ARG A 121 -10.47 -0.33 -17.53
N ASP A 122 -11.40 -0.11 -16.60
CA ASP A 122 -12.48 0.85 -16.80
C ASP A 122 -12.33 2.14 -15.98
N TRP A 123 -11.56 2.11 -14.88
CA TRP A 123 -11.61 3.16 -13.84
C TRP A 123 -10.27 3.74 -13.42
N ALA A 124 -9.14 3.04 -13.58
CA ALA A 124 -7.83 3.49 -13.08
C ALA A 124 -7.45 4.90 -13.58
N ASP A 125 -7.84 5.25 -14.81
CA ASP A 125 -7.55 6.57 -15.36
C ASP A 125 -8.60 7.66 -15.04
N LYS A 126 -9.72 7.29 -14.42
CA LYS A 126 -10.90 8.15 -14.23
C LYS A 126 -11.11 8.60 -12.78
N VAL A 127 -10.64 7.83 -11.82
CA VAL A 127 -10.73 8.17 -10.38
C VAL A 127 -9.52 9.00 -9.94
N HIS A 128 -9.69 9.77 -8.88
CA HIS A 128 -8.62 10.57 -8.26
C HIS A 128 -7.94 9.79 -7.15
N PHE A 129 -8.72 8.98 -6.42
CA PHE A 129 -8.20 8.13 -5.36
C PHE A 129 -9.12 6.94 -5.09
N HIS A 130 -8.59 6.00 -4.32
CA HIS A 130 -9.25 4.84 -3.77
C HIS A 130 -9.26 4.91 -2.24
N ILE A 131 -10.31 4.39 -1.62
CA ILE A 131 -10.35 4.08 -0.18
C ILE A 131 -10.41 2.56 -0.05
N MET A 132 -9.34 1.98 0.49
CA MET A 132 -9.33 0.61 1.00
C MET A 132 -9.78 0.65 2.45
N ASN A 133 -11.01 0.20 2.69
CA ASN A 133 -11.66 0.26 3.98
C ASN A 133 -11.52 -1.05 4.77
N GLY A 134 -10.27 -1.48 5.00
CA GLY A 134 -9.95 -2.70 5.73
C GLY A 134 -10.06 -3.99 4.91
N ASP A 135 -9.56 -5.07 5.51
CA ASP A 135 -9.43 -6.39 4.90
C ASP A 135 -8.73 -6.35 3.54
N TRP A 136 -7.68 -5.55 3.44
CA TRP A 136 -6.74 -5.57 2.33
C TRP A 136 -6.07 -6.94 2.20
N LEU A 137 -5.90 -7.65 3.33
CA LEU A 137 -5.46 -9.04 3.36
C LEU A 137 -6.25 -9.90 4.35
N TYR A 138 -6.12 -11.23 4.22
CA TYR A 138 -6.60 -12.24 5.17
C TYR A 138 -5.43 -13.11 5.63
N GLU A 139 -5.57 -13.74 6.79
CA GLU A 139 -4.49 -14.43 7.52
C GLU A 139 -4.08 -15.75 6.86
N GLU A 140 -3.05 -15.71 6.00
CA GLU A 140 -2.51 -16.92 5.36
C GLU A 140 -1.09 -17.25 5.83
N LEU A 141 -0.27 -16.24 6.09
CA LEU A 141 1.13 -16.40 6.51
C LEU A 141 1.42 -15.87 7.92
N ARG A 142 0.41 -15.76 8.80
CA ARG A 142 0.60 -15.26 10.17
C ARG A 142 1.61 -16.07 10.98
N ASP A 143 1.68 -17.38 10.76
CA ASP A 143 2.60 -18.28 11.43
C ASP A 143 3.96 -18.42 10.72
N TYR A 144 4.30 -17.49 9.81
CA TYR A 144 5.59 -17.54 9.11
C TYR A 144 6.76 -17.52 10.12
N PRO A 145 7.68 -18.51 10.08
CA PRO A 145 8.73 -18.61 11.10
C PRO A 145 9.73 -17.45 11.03
N PRO A 146 10.04 -16.77 12.16
CA PRO A 146 11.07 -15.73 12.21
C PRO A 146 12.43 -16.21 11.70
N GLU A 147 12.79 -17.45 11.98
CA GLU A 147 14.07 -18.02 11.52
C GLU A 147 14.12 -18.17 10.00
N ALA A 148 13.00 -18.56 9.37
CA ALA A 148 12.91 -18.58 7.92
C ALA A 148 13.07 -17.16 7.36
N TRP A 149 12.41 -16.17 7.97
CA TRP A 149 12.51 -14.77 7.56
C TRP A 149 13.96 -14.27 7.67
N ARG A 150 14.62 -14.52 8.81
CA ARG A 150 16.02 -14.15 9.07
C ARG A 150 16.97 -14.71 8.00
N LEU A 151 16.78 -15.98 7.62
CA LEU A 151 17.57 -16.63 6.58
C LEU A 151 17.30 -16.02 5.21
N THR A 152 16.04 -15.72 4.85
CA THR A 152 15.71 -15.05 3.57
C THR A 152 16.28 -13.64 3.47
N GLN A 153 16.32 -12.89 4.59
CA GLN A 153 16.94 -11.56 4.64
C GLN A 153 18.47 -11.62 4.69
N GLY A 154 19.07 -12.81 4.82
CA GLY A 154 20.52 -12.97 4.85
C GLY A 154 21.21 -12.36 6.07
N ILE A 155 20.48 -12.16 7.17
CA ILE A 155 20.99 -11.48 8.37
C ILE A 155 21.42 -12.48 9.45
N LYS A 156 22.37 -12.06 10.28
CA LYS A 156 22.86 -12.88 11.41
C LYS A 156 21.96 -12.77 12.63
N GLU A 157 21.60 -11.54 12.98
CA GLU A 157 20.81 -11.23 14.17
C GLU A 157 19.47 -10.63 13.77
N TYR A 158 18.45 -10.87 14.59
CA TYR A 158 17.13 -10.27 14.40
C TYR A 158 17.20 -8.76 14.67
N PRO A 159 16.51 -7.91 13.88
CA PRO A 159 16.32 -6.51 14.25
C PRO A 159 15.51 -6.39 15.55
N PRO A 160 15.64 -5.28 16.30
CA PRO A 160 14.95 -5.08 17.58
C PRO A 160 13.44 -5.35 17.52
N VAL A 161 12.76 -4.93 16.45
CA VAL A 161 11.32 -5.15 16.29
C VAL A 161 10.96 -6.64 16.24
N VAL A 162 11.78 -7.47 15.59
CA VAL A 162 11.55 -8.93 15.49
C VAL A 162 11.98 -9.63 16.78
N GLN A 163 12.93 -9.08 17.54
CA GLN A 163 13.26 -9.59 18.88
C GLN A 163 12.10 -9.37 19.86
N VAL A 164 11.45 -8.21 19.80
CA VAL A 164 10.35 -7.84 20.71
C VAL A 164 9.01 -8.43 20.25
N MET A 165 8.76 -8.51 18.95
CA MET A 165 7.53 -9.04 18.36
C MET A 165 7.86 -10.02 17.22
N PRO A 166 8.32 -11.25 17.52
CA PRO A 166 8.76 -12.17 16.47
C PRO A 166 7.71 -12.45 15.40
N THR A 167 6.43 -12.51 15.77
CA THR A 167 5.31 -12.78 14.86
C THR A 167 5.01 -11.65 13.87
N ILE A 168 5.63 -10.46 14.01
CA ILE A 168 5.47 -9.37 13.05
C ILE A 168 5.91 -9.78 11.63
N VAL A 169 6.87 -10.71 11.53
CA VAL A 169 7.34 -11.25 10.25
C VAL A 169 6.22 -11.96 9.49
N GLY A 170 5.30 -12.63 10.18
CA GLY A 170 4.15 -13.26 9.55
C GLY A 170 3.21 -12.24 8.94
N VAL A 171 3.06 -11.07 9.56
CA VAL A 171 2.29 -9.96 9.00
C VAL A 171 2.95 -9.45 7.71
N TRP A 172 4.27 -9.21 7.75
CA TRP A 172 5.03 -8.74 6.60
C TRP A 172 4.98 -9.70 5.41
N GLU A 173 5.22 -11.00 5.66
CA GLU A 173 5.14 -12.02 4.62
C GLU A 173 3.72 -12.15 4.06
N ASN A 174 2.69 -11.97 4.88
CA ASN A 174 1.31 -11.98 4.41
C ASN A 174 1.00 -10.81 3.45
N TYR A 175 1.52 -9.60 3.74
CA TYR A 175 1.41 -8.48 2.80
C TYR A 175 2.14 -8.77 1.48
N LYS A 176 3.35 -9.36 1.53
CA LYS A 176 4.09 -9.75 0.32
C LYS A 176 3.30 -10.74 -0.52
N LEU A 177 2.73 -11.76 0.13
CA LEU A 177 1.90 -12.74 -0.54
C LEU A 177 0.76 -12.09 -1.33
N TYR A 178 0.05 -11.14 -0.72
CA TYR A 178 -1.07 -10.45 -1.37
C TYR A 178 -0.64 -9.51 -2.50
N LEU A 179 0.53 -8.87 -2.38
CA LEU A 179 1.11 -8.06 -3.45
C LEU A 179 1.62 -8.93 -4.62
N ASP A 180 2.19 -10.09 -4.34
CA ASP A 180 2.75 -10.99 -5.34
C ASP A 180 1.68 -11.82 -6.05
N ARG A 181 0.67 -12.28 -5.29
CA ARG A 181 -0.43 -13.11 -5.81
C ARG A 181 -1.44 -12.26 -6.60
N GLY A 182 -1.85 -11.12 -6.06
CA GLY A 182 -2.86 -10.24 -6.65
C GLY A 182 -2.28 -9.31 -7.70
N ILE A 183 -1.96 -9.81 -8.89
CA ILE A 183 -1.32 -9.02 -9.97
C ILE A 183 -2.11 -7.75 -10.30
N ASP A 184 -3.43 -7.88 -10.51
CA ASP A 184 -4.30 -6.75 -10.83
C ASP A 184 -4.53 -5.82 -9.63
N LEU A 185 -4.56 -6.34 -8.41
CA LEU A 185 -4.64 -5.54 -7.19
C LEU A 185 -3.37 -4.68 -7.03
N ALA A 186 -2.19 -5.28 -7.17
CA ALA A 186 -0.92 -4.57 -7.12
C ALA A 186 -0.80 -3.54 -8.25
N LYS A 187 -1.30 -3.85 -9.45
CA LYS A 187 -1.39 -2.90 -10.57
C LYS A 187 -2.29 -1.73 -10.23
N TRP A 188 -3.47 -1.96 -9.65
CA TRP A 188 -4.40 -0.90 -9.27
C TRP A 188 -3.75 0.10 -8.31
N HIS A 189 -3.14 -0.39 -7.23
CA HIS A 189 -2.47 0.47 -6.24
C HIS A 189 -1.21 1.17 -6.77
N ARG A 190 -0.67 0.73 -7.91
CA ARG A 190 0.41 1.41 -8.63
C ARG A 190 -0.09 2.57 -9.51
N HIS A 191 -1.37 2.58 -9.87
CA HIS A 191 -1.97 3.56 -10.77
C HIS A 191 -2.98 4.51 -10.09
N VAL A 192 -3.46 4.16 -8.89
CA VAL A 192 -4.48 4.92 -8.17
C VAL A 192 -4.02 5.21 -6.74
N PRO A 193 -3.86 6.50 -6.35
CA PRO A 193 -3.61 6.88 -4.97
C PRO A 193 -4.63 6.26 -4.04
N SER A 194 -4.16 5.63 -2.97
CA SER A 194 -5.03 4.86 -2.07
C SER A 194 -4.88 5.37 -0.65
N TYR A 195 -6.02 5.59 0.00
CA TYR A 195 -6.12 5.75 1.44
C TYR A 195 -6.46 4.39 2.04
N PHE A 196 -5.75 4.02 3.10
CA PHE A 196 -5.92 2.73 3.77
C PHE A 196 -6.42 2.95 5.18
N THR A 197 -7.49 2.25 5.53
CA THR A 197 -7.83 1.94 6.92
C THR A 197 -7.68 0.43 7.09
N PHE A 198 -7.40 -0.01 8.31
CA PHE A 198 -7.37 -1.42 8.66
C PHE A 198 -8.71 -1.83 9.28
N ASP A 199 -9.05 -3.10 9.15
CA ASP A 199 -10.09 -3.80 9.88
C ASP A 199 -9.46 -5.00 10.61
N ASP A 200 -10.26 -5.95 11.05
CA ASP A 200 -9.83 -7.08 11.87
C ASP A 200 -8.85 -8.02 11.15
N HIS A 201 -9.01 -8.30 9.85
CA HIS A 201 -8.13 -9.25 9.15
C HIS A 201 -6.71 -8.73 8.90
N GLU A 202 -6.44 -7.42 9.00
CA GLU A 202 -5.07 -6.89 9.10
C GLU A 202 -4.36 -7.29 10.39
N LEU A 203 -5.13 -7.68 11.40
CA LEU A 203 -4.68 -8.13 12.71
C LEU A 203 -5.00 -9.63 12.87
N VAL A 204 -6.19 -9.93 13.42
CA VAL A 204 -6.79 -11.25 13.59
C VAL A 204 -8.32 -11.10 13.47
N ASN A 205 -8.95 -12.02 12.76
CA ASN A 205 -10.39 -12.08 12.52
C ASN A 205 -11.22 -11.95 13.82
N ASP A 206 -12.28 -11.17 13.73
CA ASP A 206 -13.25 -10.86 14.78
C ASP A 206 -12.61 -10.29 16.07
N ILE A 207 -11.52 -9.50 15.96
CA ILE A 207 -11.00 -8.76 17.12
C ILE A 207 -12.06 -7.77 17.58
N TRP A 208 -12.64 -8.07 18.75
CA TRP A 208 -13.64 -7.23 19.38
C TRP A 208 -13.14 -6.73 20.74
N GLY A 209 -13.23 -5.42 20.97
CA GLY A 209 -12.98 -4.81 22.27
C GLY A 209 -11.50 -4.64 22.64
N SER A 210 -10.61 -4.45 21.66
CA SER A 210 -9.25 -3.98 21.95
C SER A 210 -9.31 -2.70 22.79
N SER A 211 -8.60 -2.67 23.93
CA SER A 211 -8.56 -1.59 24.92
C SER A 211 -9.76 -1.41 25.86
N GLU A 212 -10.71 -2.36 25.95
CA GLU A 212 -11.76 -2.35 27.00
C GLU A 212 -11.39 -3.26 28.18
N ALA A 213 -11.00 -2.67 29.32
CA ALA A 213 -10.73 -3.43 30.54
C ALA A 213 -11.99 -4.17 31.03
N GLY A 214 -11.92 -5.50 31.09
CA GLY A 214 -12.96 -6.32 31.72
C GLY A 214 -14.07 -6.84 30.79
N LYS A 215 -14.04 -6.55 29.49
CA LYS A 215 -14.99 -7.16 28.55
C LYS A 215 -14.57 -8.58 28.18
N ARG A 216 -15.50 -9.54 28.31
CA ARG A 216 -15.37 -10.91 27.83
C ARG A 216 -16.68 -11.38 27.21
N HIS A 217 -16.65 -11.81 25.95
CA HIS A 217 -17.58 -12.83 25.47
C HIS A 217 -16.92 -13.70 24.39
N ARG A 218 -17.01 -15.02 24.58
CA ARG A 218 -16.45 -16.11 23.77
C ARG A 218 -17.36 -16.28 22.53
N ARG A 219 -16.92 -16.56 21.29
CA ARG A 219 -15.97 -17.57 20.79
C ARG A 219 -15.12 -16.99 19.64
N THR A 220 -14.06 -16.26 19.97
CA THR A 220 -12.91 -16.00 19.08
C THR A 220 -11.80 -16.98 19.48
N VAL A 221 -11.21 -17.69 18.51
CA VAL A 221 -10.44 -18.93 18.76
C VAL A 221 -8.99 -18.73 19.15
N PHE A 222 -8.48 -17.50 19.26
CA PHE A 222 -7.04 -17.30 19.54
C PHE A 222 -6.78 -16.53 20.83
N ARG A 223 -5.77 -17.03 21.55
CA ARG A 223 -5.21 -16.46 22.77
C ARG A 223 -4.16 -15.43 22.38
N ASP A 224 -4.17 -14.31 23.09
CA ASP A 224 -3.04 -13.42 23.27
C ASP A 224 -1.74 -14.23 23.48
N ILE A 225 -0.72 -13.96 22.65
CA ILE A 225 0.58 -14.65 22.62
C ILE A 225 1.66 -13.90 23.43
N GLY A 226 1.27 -12.95 24.28
CA GLY A 226 2.19 -12.31 25.22
C GLY A 226 2.60 -13.24 26.38
N THR A 227 3.54 -14.16 26.14
CA THR A 227 4.42 -14.75 27.18
C THR A 227 5.80 -15.03 26.62
#